data_AF-R7F226-F1
#
_entry.id   AF-R7F226-F1
#
_cell.length_a   1.000
_cell.length_b   1.000
_cell.length_c   1.000
_cell.angle_alpha   90.00
_cell.angle_beta   90.00
_cell.angle_gamma   90.00
#
_symmetry.space_group_name_H-M   'P 1'
#
loop_
_entity.id
_entity.type
_entity.pdbx_description
1 polymer ?
#
loop_
_entity_poly.entity_id
_entity_poly.type
_entity_poly.pdbx_seq_one_letter_code
_entity_poly.pdbx_strand_id
1 'polypeptide(L)'
;MIADCGSALTCDVISPKAEYLGGSISPGVTMRLNALHAYTSRLPQVEWNPADTLTTFPDNTDGAIESGAVLGTIFEIESRFAKAAAMFPGCLLMLTGGDARKIIGTRCLDHLKPLCRLDLVQRGLISIFRYNENID
;
A
#
# COMPACT_ATOMS: atom_id res chain seq x y z
N MET A 1 11.50 1.99 -2.50
CA MET A 1 10.58 1.27 -1.60
C MET A 1 9.44 0.72 -2.42
N ILE A 2 9.06 -0.53 -2.19
CA ILE A 2 7.89 -1.19 -2.79
C ILE A 2 6.81 -1.25 -1.72
N ALA A 3 5.58 -0.86 -2.04
CA ALA A 3 4.43 -1.11 -1.20
C ALA A 3 3.44 -2.03 -1.95
N ASP A 4 3.26 -3.26 -1.46
CA ASP A 4 2.25 -4.19 -1.96
C ASP A 4 0.94 -3.95 -1.19
N CYS A 5 -0.04 -3.41 -1.89
CA CYS A 5 -1.33 -3.00 -1.37
C CYS A 5 -2.36 -4.08 -1.70
N GLY A 6 -2.40 -5.12 -0.87
CA GLY A 6 -3.33 -6.25 -1.01
C GLY A 6 -4.07 -6.54 0.30
N SER A 7 -4.36 -7.82 0.56
CA SER A 7 -4.98 -8.26 1.83
C SER A 7 -4.15 -7.83 3.04
N ALA A 8 -2.82 -7.91 2.91
CA ALA A 8 -1.87 -7.22 3.77
C ALA A 8 -1.27 -6.03 3.00
N LEU A 9 -0.85 -5.01 3.74
CA LEU A 9 0.08 -4.01 3.26
C LEU A 9 1.50 -4.50 3.59
N THR A 10 2.35 -4.68 2.59
CA THR A 10 3.80 -4.81 2.81
C THR A 10 4.50 -3.56 2.32
N CYS A 11 5.57 -3.16 3.01
CA CYS A 11 6.45 -2.08 2.59
C CYS A 11 7.90 -2.53 2.72
N ASP A 12 8.58 -2.67 1.60
CA ASP A 12 9.90 -3.29 1.48
C ASP A 12 10.92 -2.32 0.89
N VAL A 13 12.14 -2.31 1.42
CA VAL A 13 13.23 -1.43 0.98
C VAL A 13 14.32 -2.25 0.31
N ILE A 14 14.74 -1.80 -0.87
CA ILE A 14 15.84 -2.36 -1.64
C ILE A 14 16.90 -1.27 -1.80
N SER A 15 18.17 -1.62 -1.54
CA SER A 15 19.30 -0.71 -1.66
C SER A 15 19.66 -0.45 -3.14
N PRO A 16 20.41 0.61 -3.46
CA PRO A 16 20.94 0.83 -4.81
C PRO A 16 21.84 -0.30 -5.33
N LYS A 17 22.34 -1.18 -4.44
CA LYS A 17 23.13 -2.37 -4.79
C LYS A 17 22.28 -3.62 -5.01
N ALA A 18 20.95 -3.46 -5.14
CA ALA A 18 19.98 -4.54 -5.26
C ALA A 18 19.92 -5.48 -4.04
N GLU A 19 20.23 -4.97 -2.85
CA GLU A 19 20.12 -5.75 -1.60
C GLU A 19 18.74 -5.52 -0.98
N TYR A 20 18.06 -6.59 -0.57
CA TYR A 20 16.85 -6.49 0.25
C TYR A 20 17.24 -6.12 1.69
N LEU A 21 16.75 -4.98 2.17
CA LEU A 21 17.11 -4.42 3.48
C LEU A 21 16.06 -4.72 4.57
N GLY A 22 15.01 -5.45 4.21
CA GLY A 22 13.87 -5.69 5.09
C GLY A 22 12.66 -4.82 4.74
N GLY A 23 11.63 -4.97 5.58
CA GLY A 23 10.35 -4.33 5.38
C GLY A 23 9.43 -4.46 6.58
N SER A 24 8.15 -4.23 6.35
CA SER A 24 7.11 -4.34 7.35
C SER A 24 5.84 -4.91 6.76
N ILE A 25 5.05 -5.59 7.58
CA ILE A 25 3.75 -6.16 7.20
C ILE A 25 2.71 -5.61 8.17
N SER A 26 1.62 -5.07 7.63
CA SER A 26 0.46 -4.61 8.40
C SER A 26 -0.84 -4.99 7.68
N PRO A 27 -2.01 -4.89 8.33
CA PRO A 27 -3.28 -5.16 7.67
C PRO A 27 -3.52 -4.22 6.48
N GLY A 28 -3.99 -4.75 5.35
CA GLY A 28 -4.48 -3.96 4.22
C GLY A 28 -5.81 -3.27 4.52
N VAL A 29 -6.27 -2.38 3.64
CA VAL A 29 -7.48 -1.56 3.87
C VAL A 29 -8.70 -2.43 4.18
N THR A 30 -9.00 -3.39 3.31
CA THR A 30 -10.16 -4.29 3.48
C THR A 30 -10.08 -5.08 4.79
N MET A 31 -8.87 -5.53 5.18
CA MET A 31 -8.68 -6.24 6.44
C MET A 31 -8.93 -5.33 7.65
N ARG A 32 -8.51 -4.06 7.61
CA ARG A 32 -8.78 -3.08 8.68
C ARG A 32 -10.28 -2.84 8.87
N LEU A 33 -11.00 -2.64 7.76
CA LEU A 33 -12.45 -2.45 7.77
C LEU A 33 -13.16 -3.66 8.39
N ASN A 34 -12.82 -4.86 7.91
CA ASN A 34 -13.38 -6.10 8.43
C ASN A 34 -13.06 -6.30 9.91
N ALA A 35 -11.84 -5.95 10.35
CA ALA A 35 -11.45 -6.09 11.74
C ALA A 35 -12.25 -5.16 12.67
N LEU A 36 -12.53 -3.91 12.24
CA LEU A 36 -13.35 -2.99 13.04
C LEU A 36 -14.77 -3.53 13.26
N HIS A 37 -15.37 -4.13 12.24
CA HIS A 37 -16.67 -4.77 12.38
C HIS A 37 -16.60 -6.05 13.25
N ALA A 38 -15.65 -6.93 12.97
CA ALA A 38 -15.58 -8.24 13.63
C ALA A 38 -15.14 -8.19 15.10
N TYR A 39 -14.33 -7.20 15.49
CA TYR A 39 -13.73 -7.11 16.82
C TYR A 39 -14.27 -5.95 17.66
N THR A 40 -15.41 -5.36 17.28
CA THR A 40 -16.12 -4.37 18.10
C THR A 40 -17.61 -4.67 18.17
N SER A 41 -18.29 -4.17 19.20
CA SER A 41 -19.69 -4.54 19.46
C SER A 41 -20.73 -3.74 18.67
N ARG A 42 -20.36 -2.57 18.12
CA ARG A 42 -21.31 -1.61 17.53
C ARG A 42 -20.88 -0.99 16.21
N LEU A 43 -19.65 -1.22 15.74
CA LEU A 43 -19.24 -0.61 14.48
C LEU A 43 -19.88 -1.36 13.30
N PRO A 44 -20.49 -0.63 12.35
CA PRO A 44 -21.08 -1.23 11.17
C PRO A 44 -20.01 -1.83 10.26
N GLN A 45 -20.44 -2.75 9.40
CA GLN A 45 -19.60 -3.22 8.31
C GLN A 45 -19.55 -2.14 7.23
N VAL A 46 -18.35 -1.61 6.98
CA VAL A 46 -18.10 -0.57 5.98
C VAL A 46 -17.20 -1.17 4.90
N GLU A 47 -17.49 -0.86 3.65
CA GLU A 47 -16.68 -1.25 2.50
C GLU A 47 -15.99 -0.02 1.93
N TRP A 48 -14.78 -0.20 1.37
CA TRP A 48 -14.08 0.90 0.72
C TRP A 48 -14.65 1.15 -0.68
N ASN A 49 -15.24 2.33 -0.85
CA ASN A 49 -15.77 2.80 -2.13
C ASN A 49 -14.86 3.90 -2.71
N PRO A 50 -14.15 3.62 -3.82
CA PRO A 50 -13.27 4.61 -4.45
C PRO A 50 -13.96 5.89 -4.95
N ALA A 51 -15.29 5.90 -5.06
CA ALA A 51 -16.05 7.09 -5.45
C ALA A 51 -16.30 8.06 -4.29
N ASP A 52 -16.11 7.62 -3.04
CA ASP A 52 -16.42 8.42 -1.87
C ASP A 52 -15.34 9.47 -1.61
N THR A 53 -15.78 10.65 -1.15
CA THR A 53 -14.86 11.74 -0.82
C THR A 53 -14.27 11.49 0.56
N LEU A 54 -12.98 11.13 0.60
CA LEU A 54 -12.25 10.93 1.84
C LEU A 54 -12.03 12.26 2.56
N THR A 55 -12.81 12.50 3.61
CA THR A 55 -12.61 13.61 4.54
C THR A 55 -11.72 13.15 5.69
N THR A 56 -10.69 13.91 6.06
CA THR A 56 -9.74 13.51 7.13
C THR A 56 -10.41 13.27 8.47
N PHE A 57 -11.40 14.10 8.82
CA PHE A 57 -12.17 14.00 10.06
C PHE A 57 -13.67 14.12 9.75
N PRO A 58 -14.30 13.02 9.29
CA PRO A 58 -15.72 13.02 9.00
C PRO A 58 -16.54 13.03 10.30
N ASP A 59 -17.78 13.48 10.20
CA ASP A 59 -18.70 13.68 11.34
C ASP A 59 -19.65 12.50 11.58
N ASN A 60 -19.51 11.42 10.83
CA ASN A 60 -20.32 10.21 10.92
C ASN A 60 -19.44 8.95 11.04
N THR A 61 -20.00 7.89 11.61
CA THR A 61 -19.26 6.66 11.94
C THR A 61 -18.74 5.93 10.71
N ASP A 62 -19.54 5.81 9.65
CA ASP A 62 -19.16 5.09 8.43
C ASP A 62 -17.96 5.76 7.76
N GLY A 63 -18.03 7.08 7.59
CA GLY A 63 -16.92 7.88 7.09
C GLY A 63 -15.71 7.80 8.00
N ALA A 64 -15.87 7.79 9.32
CA ALA A 64 -14.74 7.74 10.26
C ALA A 64 -14.00 6.39 10.17
N ILE A 65 -14.73 5.30 9.98
CA ILE A 65 -14.19 3.97 9.75
C ILE A 65 -13.44 3.92 8.41
N GLU A 66 -14.09 4.35 7.32
CA GLU A 66 -13.50 4.33 5.99
C GLU A 66 -12.25 5.21 5.91
N SER A 67 -12.38 6.48 6.30
CA SER A 67 -11.30 7.45 6.31
C SER A 67 -10.13 6.99 7.18
N GLY A 68 -10.41 6.47 8.38
CA GLY A 68 -9.37 5.94 9.26
C GLY A 68 -8.61 4.76 8.65
N ALA A 69 -9.31 3.82 8.01
CA ALA A 69 -8.67 2.68 7.36
C ALA A 69 -7.86 3.07 6.11
N VAL A 70 -8.45 3.88 5.23
CA VAL A 70 -7.83 4.27 3.95
C VAL A 70 -6.71 5.28 4.15
N LEU A 71 -6.97 6.42 4.81
CA LEU A 71 -5.94 7.43 5.06
C LEU A 71 -4.87 6.91 6.01
N GLY A 72 -5.22 6.08 6.99
CA GLY A 72 -4.25 5.42 7.85
C GLY A 72 -3.25 4.56 7.06
N THR A 73 -3.72 3.85 6.03
CA THR A 73 -2.86 3.07 5.11
C THR A 73 -1.98 3.99 4.26
N ILE A 74 -2.52 5.09 3.75
CA ILE A 74 -1.80 6.08 2.95
C ILE A 74 -0.68 6.75 3.76
N PHE A 75 -0.99 7.25 4.97
CA PHE A 75 -0.02 7.86 5.87
C PHE A 75 1.06 6.86 6.30
N GLU A 76 0.69 5.59 6.45
CA GLU A 76 1.63 4.52 6.73
C GLU A 76 2.68 4.35 5.62
N ILE A 77 2.22 4.33 4.36
CA ILE A 77 3.08 4.27 3.17
C ILE A 77 3.95 5.52 3.07
N GLU A 78 3.35 6.71 3.21
CA GLU A 78 4.03 8.00 3.09
C GLU A 78 5.15 8.15 4.14
N SER A 79 4.87 7.86 5.41
CA SER A 79 5.85 7.96 6.49
C SER A 79 7.01 6.97 6.31
N ARG A 80 6.72 5.75 5.85
CA ARG A 80 7.77 4.76 5.55
C ARG A 80 8.61 5.19 4.36
N PHE A 81 7.98 5.70 3.31
CA PHE A 81 8.68 6.22 2.15
C PHE A 81 9.61 7.37 2.55
N ALA A 82 9.14 8.32 3.36
CA ALA A 82 9.97 9.43 3.85
C ALA A 82 11.24 8.94 4.58
N LYS A 83 11.11 7.91 5.44
CA LYS A 83 12.27 7.29 6.11
C LYS A 83 13.21 6.60 5.11
N ALA A 84 12.67 5.87 4.13
CA ALA A 84 13.47 5.24 3.09
C ALA A 84 14.21 6.26 2.21
N ALA A 85 13.55 7.37 1.85
CA ALA A 85 14.12 8.45 1.05
C ALA A 85 15.19 9.24 1.81
N ALA A 86 15.08 9.35 3.13
CA ALA A 86 16.13 9.94 3.97
C ALA A 86 17.40 9.08 4.01
N MET A 87 17.26 7.74 3.97
CA MET A 87 18.41 6.82 3.90
C MET A 87 19.03 6.74 2.50
N PHE A 88 18.20 6.84 1.46
CA PHE A 88 18.61 6.66 0.07
C PHE A 88 18.09 7.83 -0.79
N PRO A 89 18.93 8.86 -1.03
CA PRO A 89 18.59 9.94 -1.96
C PRO A 89 18.22 9.38 -3.33
N GLY A 90 17.06 9.78 -3.87
CA GLY A 90 16.52 9.24 -5.12
C GLY A 90 15.71 7.95 -4.98
N CYS A 91 15.38 7.52 -3.75
CA CYS A 91 14.46 6.40 -3.53
C CYS A 91 13.14 6.63 -4.28
N LEU A 92 12.71 5.63 -5.03
CA LEU A 92 11.43 5.63 -5.74
C LEU A 92 10.36 4.91 -4.92
N LEU A 93 9.12 5.40 -4.97
CA LEU A 93 7.95 4.70 -4.45
C LEU A 93 7.32 3.87 -5.57
N MET A 94 7.23 2.55 -5.37
CA MET A 94 6.51 1.65 -6.25
C MET A 94 5.30 1.05 -5.52
N LEU A 95 4.12 1.13 -6.12
CA LEU A 95 2.89 0.52 -5.62
C LEU A 95 2.51 -0.69 -6.50
N THR A 96 2.11 -1.78 -5.84
CA THR A 96 1.55 -2.99 -6.47
C THR A 96 0.40 -3.55 -5.64
N GLY A 97 -0.17 -4.69 -6.02
CA GLY A 97 -1.29 -5.30 -5.31
C GLY A 97 -2.66 -4.83 -5.79
N GLY A 98 -3.71 -5.54 -5.36
CA GLY A 98 -5.08 -5.34 -5.83
C GLY A 98 -5.67 -3.96 -5.49
N ASP A 99 -5.24 -3.37 -4.39
CA ASP A 99 -5.73 -2.09 -3.88
C ASP A 99 -4.89 -0.89 -4.37
N ALA A 100 -3.75 -1.10 -5.03
CA ALA A 100 -2.87 -0.01 -5.48
C ALA A 100 -3.57 1.02 -6.37
N ARG A 101 -4.43 0.58 -7.30
CA ARG A 101 -5.17 1.52 -8.17
C ARG A 101 -6.13 2.40 -7.38
N LYS A 102 -6.81 1.82 -6.39
CA LYS A 102 -7.74 2.57 -5.53
C LYS A 102 -6.98 3.58 -4.67
N ILE A 103 -5.81 3.19 -4.12
CA ILE A 103 -4.92 4.11 -3.39
C ILE A 103 -4.48 5.27 -4.28
N ILE A 104 -4.03 5.00 -5.51
CA ILE A 104 -3.65 6.05 -6.46
C ILE A 104 -4.84 6.95 -6.79
N GLY A 105 -6.03 6.38 -6.93
CA GLY A 105 -7.28 7.11 -7.16
C GLY A 105 -7.60 8.15 -6.08
N THR A 106 -7.11 7.98 -4.85
CA THR A 106 -7.27 8.97 -3.78
C THR A 106 -6.46 10.25 -4.00
N ARG A 107 -5.43 10.20 -4.84
CA ARG A 107 -4.51 11.31 -5.15
C ARG A 107 -3.69 11.83 -3.96
N CYS A 108 -3.83 11.27 -2.77
CA CYS A 108 -3.08 11.69 -1.59
C CYS A 108 -1.56 11.53 -1.77
N LEU A 109 -1.13 10.55 -2.58
CA LEU A 109 0.28 10.27 -2.85
C LEU A 109 0.82 10.96 -4.12
N ASP A 110 0.05 11.82 -4.81
CA ASP A 110 0.45 12.45 -6.09
C ASP A 110 1.79 13.19 -5.99
N HIS A 111 2.04 13.83 -4.85
CA HIS A 111 3.27 14.58 -4.58
C HIS A 111 4.54 13.71 -4.54
N LEU A 112 4.40 12.40 -4.29
CA LEU A 112 5.50 11.43 -4.33
C LEU A 112 5.71 10.81 -5.72
N LYS A 113 4.80 11.05 -6.67
CA LYS A 113 4.81 10.49 -8.03
C LYS A 113 5.04 8.97 -8.04
N PRO A 114 4.20 8.18 -7.34
CA PRO A 114 4.40 6.75 -7.23
C PRO A 114 4.35 6.04 -8.60
N LEU A 115 5.23 5.07 -8.79
CA LEU A 115 5.16 4.15 -9.93
C LEU A 115 4.17 3.02 -9.60
N CYS A 116 3.18 2.80 -10.46
CA CYS A 116 2.25 1.67 -10.30
C CYS A 116 2.63 0.51 -11.22
N ARG A 117 2.86 -0.68 -10.67
CA ARG A 117 3.17 -1.91 -11.41
C ARG A 117 2.42 -3.09 -10.82
N LEU A 118 1.23 -3.37 -11.34
CA LEU A 118 0.37 -4.45 -10.83
C LEU A 118 0.88 -5.86 -11.19
N ASP A 119 1.77 -5.96 -12.18
CA ASP A 119 2.36 -7.19 -12.67
C ASP A 119 3.74 -7.48 -12.05
N LEU A 120 4.08 -6.80 -10.94
CA LEU A 120 5.44 -6.84 -10.37
C LEU A 120 5.84 -8.26 -9.93
N VAL A 121 4.93 -8.99 -9.27
CA VAL A 121 5.17 -10.37 -8.83
C VAL A 121 5.37 -11.28 -10.05
N GLN A 122 4.55 -11.15 -11.08
CA GLN A 122 4.64 -11.94 -12.31
C GLN A 122 5.96 -11.67 -13.03
N ARG A 123 6.38 -10.40 -13.13
CA ARG A 123 7.70 -10.04 -13.67
C ARG A 123 8.84 -10.66 -12.89
N GLY A 124 8.76 -10.64 -11.57
CA GLY A 124 9.73 -11.29 -10.68
C GLY A 124 9.81 -12.81 -10.95
N LEU A 125 8.67 -13.49 -11.00
CA LEU A 125 8.59 -14.92 -11.30
C LEU A 125 9.17 -15.26 -12.68
N ILE A 126 8.86 -14.47 -13.71
CA ILE A 126 9.43 -14.65 -15.05
C ILE A 126 10.95 -14.45 -15.03
N SER A 127 11.45 -13.44 -14.30
CA SER A 127 12.89 -13.20 -14.16
C SER A 127 13.60 -14.36 -13.47
N ILE A 128 12.99 -14.91 -12.40
CA ILE A 128 13.52 -16.09 -11.69
C ILE A 128 13.54 -17.30 -12.62
N PHE A 129 12.46 -17.54 -13.37
CA PHE A 129 12.38 -18.64 -14.32
C PHE A 129 13.47 -18.54 -15.40
N ARG A 130 13.60 -17.39 -16.06
CA ARG A 130 14.62 -17.15 -17.10
C ARG A 130 16.04 -17.35 -16.60
N TYR A 131 16.32 -16.86 -15.38
CA TYR A 131 17.62 -17.02 -14.73
C TYR A 131 17.98 -18.49 -14.50
N ASN A 132 17.02 -19.31 -14.04
CA ASN A 132 17.28 -20.72 -13.76
C ASN A 132 17.33 -21.60 -15.03
N GLU A 133 16.58 -21.24 -16.07
CA GLU A 133 16.53 -22.01 -17.33
C GLU A 133 17.56 -21.56 -18.38
N ASN A 134 18.39 -20.54 -18.09
CA ASN A 134 19.36 -19.94 -19.02
C ASN A 134 18.72 -19.45 -20.34
N ILE A 135 17.54 -18.84 -20.24
CA ILE A 135 16.81 -18.28 -21.39
C ILE A 135 16.98 -16.76 -21.33
N ASP A 136 17.89 -16.21 -22.15
CA ASP A 136 18.09 -14.76 -22.35
C ASP A 136 16.96 -14.11 -23.15
#